data_AF-L5KJA7-F1
#
_entry.id   AF-L5KJA7-F1
#
_cell.length_a   1.000
_cell.length_b   1.000
_cell.length_c   1.000
_cell.angle_alpha   90.00
_cell.angle_beta   90.00
_cell.angle_gamma   90.00
#
_symmetry.space_group_name_H-M   'P 1'
#
loop_
_entity.id
_entity.type
_entity.pdbx_description
1 polymer ?
#
loop_
_entity_poly.entity_id
_entity_poly.type
_entity_poly.pdbx_seq_one_letter_code
_entity_poly.pdbx_strand_id
1 'polypeptide(L)'
;MGFHVPPNLSLSEDKSHTAAGDSTDMSRELQDVDLAEVKPLVEKGEEQDVETLHGSIHVTLCGTPKGTRPVILTYHDIGMNHKTCYNPLFNSEDMQEITQHFAVCHVDAPGQQDGAASFPMGYMYPSMDQLAEMLPGVLHQFGLKSVIGMGTGAGAYILTRFALNNPEMVEGLVLINVNPCAEGWMDWAASKISGWTQALPDMLVSHLFGKEEMQNNVEVVHTYRQHIMNDMNPGNLHLFINAYNSRRDLEIERPMPGAHGVTVQCPSLLVVGDNSPAVDAVVECNSKLDPTKTTLLKMADCGGLPQVSQPAKLAEAFKYFVQGMGYMPSASMTRLMRSRTASGSSVTSLEGARSRSHTSEGTRSRSHTSEGARSRSHTSEGARLDITPNSGATGNNTGPKSMEVSC
;
A
#
# COMPACT_ATOMS: atom_id res chain seq x y z
N MET A 1 -7.85 -73.40 40.76
CA MET A 1 -8.58 -73.28 42.05
C MET A 1 -8.90 -71.82 42.24
N GLY A 2 -10.17 -71.47 42.10
CA GLY A 2 -10.66 -70.13 42.36
C GLY A 2 -10.87 -69.89 43.85
N PHE A 3 -11.14 -68.65 44.23
CA PHE A 3 -11.91 -68.34 45.42
C PHE A 3 -12.82 -67.15 45.16
N HIS A 4 -14.04 -67.29 45.66
CA HIS A 4 -15.20 -66.43 45.51
C HIS A 4 -15.62 -66.02 46.93
N VAL A 5 -15.58 -64.70 47.24
CA VAL A 5 -16.51 -63.76 47.98
C VAL A 5 -17.26 -64.28 49.26
N PRO A 6 -18.01 -63.51 50.12
CA PRO A 6 -18.17 -62.07 50.53
C PRO A 6 -18.13 -61.90 52.12
N PRO A 7 -18.65 -60.86 52.86
CA PRO A 7 -19.70 -59.84 52.57
C PRO A 7 -19.58 -58.40 53.16
N ASN A 8 -20.64 -57.63 52.85
CA ASN A 8 -21.06 -56.24 53.15
C ASN A 8 -21.11 -55.76 54.63
N LEU A 9 -21.35 -54.43 54.76
CA LEU A 9 -21.85 -53.57 55.87
C LEU A 9 -20.76 -52.96 56.78
N SER A 10 -20.77 -51.69 57.21
CA SER A 10 -21.81 -50.63 57.32
C SER A 10 -21.17 -49.23 57.50
N LEU A 11 -21.99 -48.19 57.32
CA LEU A 11 -21.72 -46.76 57.41
C LEU A 11 -21.08 -46.27 58.73
N SER A 12 -20.23 -45.25 58.62
CA SER A 12 -20.16 -44.14 59.58
C SER A 12 -19.82 -42.85 58.83
N GLU A 13 -20.75 -41.89 58.87
CA GLU A 13 -20.65 -40.55 58.33
C GLU A 13 -19.54 -39.75 59.02
N ASP A 14 -18.68 -39.09 58.24
CA ASP A 14 -17.92 -37.94 58.72
C ASP A 14 -18.14 -36.77 57.75
N LYS A 15 -18.94 -35.80 58.21
CA LYS A 15 -19.27 -34.56 57.50
C LYS A 15 -18.05 -33.66 57.49
N SER A 16 -17.36 -33.59 56.35
CA SER A 16 -16.55 -32.41 56.01
C SER A 16 -17.29 -31.59 54.96
N HIS A 17 -17.63 -30.36 55.34
CA HIS A 17 -18.21 -29.36 54.44
C HIS A 17 -17.26 -29.09 53.28
N THR A 18 -17.61 -29.58 52.08
CA THR A 18 -17.07 -29.08 50.82
C THR A 18 -18.19 -28.34 50.11
N ALA A 19 -17.96 -27.05 49.88
CA ALA A 19 -18.86 -26.20 49.12
C ALA A 19 -18.90 -26.70 47.68
N ALA A 20 -20.08 -27.14 47.23
CA ALA A 20 -20.40 -27.22 45.82
C ALA A 20 -20.53 -25.77 45.31
N GLY A 21 -19.45 -25.24 44.76
CA GLY A 21 -19.47 -24.06 43.90
C GLY A 21 -19.70 -24.51 42.47
N ASP A 22 -20.76 -24.00 41.89
CA ASP A 22 -21.28 -24.26 40.55
C ASP A 22 -20.17 -24.15 39.47
N SER A 23 -19.93 -25.23 38.73
CA SER A 23 -18.95 -25.30 37.63
C SER A 23 -19.50 -24.73 36.33
N THR A 24 -20.25 -23.62 36.41
CA THR A 24 -20.88 -22.96 35.26
C THR A 24 -20.30 -21.57 34.96
N ASP A 25 -19.22 -21.17 35.64
CA ASP A 25 -18.71 -19.79 35.62
C ASP A 25 -17.25 -19.63 35.16
N MET A 26 -16.82 -20.38 34.13
CA MET A 26 -15.50 -20.18 33.49
C MET A 26 -15.52 -20.38 31.97
N SER A 27 -16.67 -20.15 31.33
CA SER A 27 -16.79 -20.23 29.86
C SER A 27 -17.53 -19.04 29.27
N ARG A 28 -17.63 -17.93 30.01
CA ARG A 28 -18.46 -16.77 29.64
C ARG A 28 -17.82 -15.39 29.85
N GLU A 29 -16.49 -15.32 29.98
CA GLU A 29 -15.76 -14.04 30.07
C GLU A 29 -14.62 -13.92 29.06
N LEU A 30 -14.88 -14.25 27.80
CA LEU A 30 -13.98 -13.91 26.67
C LEU A 30 -14.74 -13.31 25.47
N GLN A 31 -15.91 -12.73 25.71
CA GLN A 31 -16.60 -11.90 24.73
C GLN A 31 -16.44 -10.42 25.11
N ASP A 32 -16.28 -9.61 24.06
CA ASP A 32 -16.17 -8.16 24.05
C ASP A 32 -14.78 -7.58 24.32
N VAL A 33 -13.84 -7.87 23.42
CA VAL A 33 -12.99 -6.78 22.93
C VAL A 33 -13.86 -6.01 21.93
N ASP A 34 -14.49 -4.97 22.45
CA ASP A 34 -15.24 -3.98 21.68
C ASP A 34 -14.26 -3.36 20.67
N LEU A 35 -14.28 -3.87 19.43
CA LEU A 35 -13.88 -3.08 18.27
C LEU A 35 -14.78 -1.87 18.33
N ALA A 36 -14.31 -0.80 18.97
CA ALA A 36 -14.95 0.50 18.92
C ALA A 36 -15.40 0.66 17.48
N GLU A 37 -16.71 0.74 17.28
CA GLU A 37 -17.37 0.78 15.99
C GLU A 37 -16.86 2.05 15.30
N VAL A 38 -15.69 1.96 14.65
CA VAL A 38 -15.12 3.04 13.85
C VAL A 38 -16.05 3.10 12.67
N LYS A 39 -17.04 3.99 12.80
CA LYS A 39 -17.96 4.34 11.73
C LYS A 39 -17.10 4.49 10.47
N PRO A 40 -17.34 3.70 9.41
CA PRO A 40 -16.53 3.78 8.21
C PRO A 40 -16.49 5.24 7.76
N LEU A 41 -15.29 5.81 7.70
CA LEU A 41 -15.12 7.22 7.35
C LEU A 41 -15.25 7.42 5.83
N VAL A 42 -15.21 6.32 5.07
CA VAL A 42 -15.53 6.26 3.63
C VAL A 42 -17.02 5.96 3.46
N GLU A 43 -17.66 6.64 2.50
CA GLU A 43 -19.03 6.34 2.07
C GLU A 43 -19.19 4.84 1.77
N LYS A 44 -20.31 4.24 2.21
CA LYS A 44 -20.62 2.84 1.91
C LYS A 44 -20.61 2.66 0.39
N GLY A 45 -19.65 1.87 -0.12
CA GLY A 45 -19.48 1.65 -1.55
C GLY A 45 -20.63 0.85 -2.16
N GLU A 46 -20.84 1.06 -3.46
CA GLU A 46 -21.73 0.24 -4.27
C GLU A 46 -20.98 -1.01 -4.72
N GLU A 47 -21.41 -2.17 -4.21
CA GLU A 47 -20.87 -3.48 -4.60
C GLU A 47 -21.57 -3.98 -5.87
N GLN A 48 -20.79 -4.45 -6.84
CA GLN A 48 -21.30 -4.98 -8.09
C GLN A 48 -20.43 -6.14 -8.59
N ASP A 49 -21.07 -7.16 -9.15
CA ASP A 49 -20.40 -8.19 -9.94
C ASP A 49 -20.37 -7.74 -11.42
N VAL A 50 -19.17 -7.61 -11.98
CA VAL A 50 -18.94 -7.17 -13.37
C VAL A 50 -18.58 -8.37 -14.23
N GLU A 51 -19.41 -8.66 -15.23
CA GLU A 51 -19.11 -9.69 -16.23
C GLU A 51 -17.97 -9.23 -17.15
N THR A 52 -16.91 -10.03 -17.25
CA THR A 52 -15.72 -9.73 -18.07
C THR A 52 -15.41 -10.88 -19.02
N LEU A 53 -14.31 -10.75 -19.78
CA LEU A 53 -13.85 -11.76 -20.73
C LEU A 53 -13.61 -13.14 -20.09
N HIS A 54 -13.18 -13.17 -18.82
CA HIS A 54 -12.76 -14.40 -18.12
C HIS A 54 -13.66 -14.71 -16.91
N GLY A 55 -14.94 -14.35 -17.00
CA GLY A 55 -15.94 -14.52 -15.95
C GLY A 55 -16.20 -13.24 -15.16
N SER A 56 -16.95 -13.38 -14.07
CA SER A 56 -17.32 -12.24 -13.23
C SER A 56 -16.20 -11.85 -12.26
N ILE A 57 -16.04 -10.55 -12.04
CA ILE A 57 -15.15 -9.97 -11.03
C ILE A 57 -15.96 -9.05 -10.12
N HIS A 58 -15.79 -9.23 -8.81
CA HIS A 58 -16.50 -8.44 -7.82
C HIS A 58 -15.77 -7.13 -7.58
N VAL A 59 -16.52 -6.02 -7.53
CA VAL A 59 -15.97 -4.69 -7.29
C VAL A 59 -16.81 -3.89 -6.31
N THR A 60 -16.14 -3.03 -5.56
CA THR A 60 -16.77 -2.06 -4.65
C THR A 60 -16.37 -0.65 -5.08
N LEU A 61 -17.33 0.13 -5.59
CA LEU A 61 -17.11 1.52 -5.98
C LEU A 61 -17.48 2.46 -4.83
N CYS A 62 -16.49 3.15 -4.28
CA CYS A 62 -16.63 4.13 -3.21
C CYS A 62 -16.50 5.56 -3.76
N GLY A 63 -17.51 6.39 -3.50
CA GLY A 63 -17.60 7.75 -4.02
C GLY A 63 -17.98 7.83 -5.51
N THR A 64 -18.21 9.05 -6.01
CA THR A 64 -18.66 9.26 -7.40
C THR A 64 -17.49 9.67 -8.32
N PRO A 65 -17.25 8.99 -9.46
CA PRO A 65 -16.28 9.42 -10.46
C PRO A 65 -16.59 10.85 -10.97
N LYS A 66 -15.59 11.74 -11.00
CA LYS A 66 -15.77 13.16 -11.32
C LYS A 66 -15.12 13.54 -12.64
N GLY A 67 -15.94 13.73 -13.69
CA GLY A 67 -15.49 14.27 -14.98
C GLY A 67 -14.42 13.40 -15.63
N THR A 68 -13.26 13.99 -15.93
CA THR A 68 -12.11 13.29 -16.53
C THR A 68 -11.05 12.89 -15.50
N ARG A 69 -11.33 12.99 -14.20
CA ARG A 69 -10.39 12.53 -13.18
C ARG A 69 -10.30 11.01 -13.19
N PRO A 70 -9.09 10.44 -13.05
CA PRO A 70 -8.95 8.99 -12.95
C PRO A 70 -9.60 8.48 -11.67
N VAL A 71 -9.97 7.21 -11.68
CA VAL A 71 -10.41 6.48 -10.47
C VAL A 71 -9.19 5.79 -9.86
N ILE A 72 -9.12 5.72 -8.53
CA ILE A 72 -8.12 4.89 -7.85
C ILE A 72 -8.61 3.44 -7.93
N LEU A 73 -7.92 2.60 -8.69
CA LEU A 73 -8.26 1.19 -8.86
C LEU A 73 -7.34 0.35 -7.98
N THR A 74 -7.89 -0.43 -7.04
CA THR A 74 -7.06 -1.25 -6.15
C THR A 74 -7.16 -2.74 -6.50
N TYR A 75 -6.04 -3.46 -6.43
CA TYR A 75 -6.01 -4.92 -6.60
C TYR A 75 -5.19 -5.57 -5.48
N HIS A 76 -5.77 -6.51 -4.74
CA HIS A 76 -5.17 -7.07 -3.52
C HIS A 76 -4.15 -8.19 -3.81
N ASP A 77 -3.45 -8.66 -2.77
CA ASP A 77 -2.54 -9.81 -2.86
C ASP A 77 -3.26 -11.14 -2.57
N ILE A 78 -2.57 -12.26 -2.78
CA ILE A 78 -3.03 -13.59 -2.37
C ILE A 78 -3.26 -13.67 -0.85
N GLY A 79 -4.31 -14.38 -0.43
CA GLY A 79 -4.66 -14.52 0.99
C GLY A 79 -5.32 -13.28 1.61
N MET A 80 -5.74 -12.33 0.78
CA MET A 80 -6.51 -11.16 1.18
C MET A 80 -7.66 -10.92 0.20
N ASN A 81 -8.51 -9.96 0.53
CA ASN A 81 -9.42 -9.28 -0.38
C ASN A 81 -9.26 -7.76 -0.22
N HIS A 82 -10.08 -6.94 -0.86
CA HIS A 82 -9.94 -5.48 -0.76
C HIS A 82 -10.10 -4.98 0.67
N LYS A 83 -10.97 -5.61 1.48
CA LYS A 83 -11.23 -5.18 2.85
C LYS A 83 -9.99 -5.36 3.71
N THR A 84 -9.40 -6.55 3.70
CA THR A 84 -8.18 -6.81 4.46
C THR A 84 -6.98 -6.08 3.89
N CYS A 85 -6.85 -5.98 2.57
CA CYS A 85 -5.69 -5.34 1.96
C CYS A 85 -5.71 -3.80 2.04
N TYR A 86 -6.87 -3.14 1.94
CA TYR A 86 -6.95 -1.70 1.70
C TYR A 86 -7.81 -0.90 2.68
N ASN A 87 -8.76 -1.49 3.41
CA ASN A 87 -9.54 -0.73 4.40
C ASN A 87 -8.66 -0.02 5.44
N PRO A 88 -7.57 -0.61 5.97
CA PRO A 88 -6.69 0.09 6.91
C PRO A 88 -6.11 1.40 6.34
N LEU A 89 -5.77 1.42 5.05
CA LEU A 89 -5.26 2.62 4.38
C LEU A 89 -6.38 3.61 4.07
N PHE A 90 -7.45 3.16 3.39
CA PHE A 90 -8.49 4.05 2.88
C PHE A 90 -9.42 4.60 3.97
N ASN A 91 -9.47 3.99 5.15
CA ASN A 91 -10.16 4.53 6.33
C ASN A 91 -9.26 5.41 7.21
N SER A 92 -7.95 5.51 6.93
CA SER A 92 -7.06 6.39 7.70
C SER A 92 -7.39 7.87 7.46
N GLU A 93 -7.21 8.71 8.47
CA GLU A 93 -7.49 10.15 8.39
C GLU A 93 -6.70 10.83 7.27
N ASP A 94 -5.43 10.45 7.08
CA ASP A 94 -4.57 11.03 6.04
C ASP A 94 -5.04 10.70 4.62
N MET A 95 -5.67 9.54 4.42
CA MET A 95 -6.17 9.12 3.10
C MET A 95 -7.51 9.79 2.75
N GLN A 96 -8.26 10.30 3.73
CA GLN A 96 -9.54 11.00 3.48
C GLN A 96 -9.38 12.27 2.65
N GLU A 97 -8.29 13.01 2.85
CA GLU A 97 -7.99 14.20 2.04
C GLU A 97 -7.92 13.83 0.54
N ILE A 98 -7.44 12.62 0.24
CA ILE A 98 -7.28 12.10 -1.11
C ILE A 98 -8.60 11.55 -1.65
N THR A 99 -9.32 10.73 -0.88
CA THR A 99 -10.58 10.09 -1.31
C THR A 99 -11.74 11.08 -1.49
N GLN A 100 -11.65 12.30 -0.94
CA GLN A 100 -12.60 13.38 -1.28
C GLN A 100 -12.48 13.85 -2.75
N HIS A 101 -11.30 13.67 -3.36
CA HIS A 101 -10.98 14.14 -4.71
C HIS A 101 -11.12 13.08 -5.79
N PHE A 102 -11.02 11.81 -5.42
CA PHE A 102 -11.03 10.64 -6.30
C PHE A 102 -12.09 9.64 -5.85
N ALA A 103 -12.80 9.04 -6.80
CA ALA A 103 -13.52 7.80 -6.52
C ALA A 103 -12.51 6.65 -6.41
N VAL A 104 -12.89 5.61 -5.66
CA VAL A 104 -12.07 4.42 -5.45
C VAL A 104 -12.86 3.20 -5.91
N CYS A 105 -12.28 2.41 -6.80
CA CYS A 105 -12.84 1.13 -7.23
C CYS A 105 -11.96 0.02 -6.68
N HIS A 106 -12.48 -0.69 -5.70
CA HIS A 106 -11.83 -1.87 -5.15
C HIS A 106 -12.18 -3.09 -5.98
N VAL A 107 -11.18 -3.84 -6.41
CA VAL A 107 -11.36 -5.09 -7.16
C VAL A 107 -11.00 -6.27 -6.25
N ASP A 108 -11.94 -7.21 -6.12
CA ASP A 108 -11.67 -8.51 -5.54
C ASP A 108 -11.41 -9.51 -6.65
N ALA A 109 -10.26 -10.20 -6.57
CA ALA A 109 -9.92 -11.27 -7.50
C ALA A 109 -11.04 -12.34 -7.50
N PRO A 110 -11.29 -13.02 -8.63
CA PRO A 110 -12.40 -13.97 -8.74
C PRO A 110 -12.45 -14.97 -7.58
N GLY A 111 -13.57 -15.00 -6.87
CA GLY A 111 -13.83 -15.91 -5.76
C GLY A 111 -13.14 -15.55 -4.43
N GLN A 112 -12.52 -14.37 -4.33
CA GLN A 112 -11.87 -13.88 -3.10
C GLN A 112 -12.73 -12.87 -2.32
N GLN A 113 -13.85 -12.40 -2.89
CA GLN A 113 -14.79 -11.55 -2.18
C GLN A 113 -15.48 -12.29 -1.01
N ASP A 114 -15.95 -11.54 -0.02
CA ASP A 114 -16.63 -12.11 1.15
C ASP A 114 -17.83 -12.98 0.74
N GLY A 115 -17.95 -14.17 1.31
CA GLY A 115 -19.07 -15.07 1.04
C GLY A 115 -19.07 -15.68 -0.37
N ALA A 116 -17.96 -15.61 -1.11
CA ALA A 116 -17.86 -16.19 -2.45
C ALA A 116 -18.17 -17.70 -2.46
N ALA A 117 -19.05 -18.10 -3.38
CA ALA A 117 -19.34 -19.50 -3.65
C ALA A 117 -18.10 -20.22 -4.18
N SER A 118 -17.93 -21.50 -3.84
CA SER A 118 -16.84 -22.32 -4.38
C SER A 118 -17.00 -22.52 -5.88
N PHE A 119 -15.92 -22.34 -6.62
CA PHE A 119 -15.89 -22.74 -8.03
C PHE A 119 -16.09 -24.27 -8.17
N PRO A 120 -16.65 -24.74 -9.30
CA PRO A 120 -16.78 -26.16 -9.57
C PRO A 120 -15.43 -26.89 -9.60
N MET A 121 -15.45 -28.19 -9.32
CA MET A 121 -14.26 -29.03 -9.48
C MET A 121 -13.77 -29.00 -10.92
N GLY A 122 -12.45 -28.80 -11.11
CA GLY A 122 -11.83 -28.67 -12.43
C GLY A 122 -12.04 -27.31 -13.10
N TYR A 123 -12.54 -26.30 -12.37
CA TYR A 123 -12.62 -24.93 -12.88
C TYR A 123 -11.23 -24.42 -13.29
N MET A 124 -11.14 -23.91 -14.51
CA MET A 124 -9.93 -23.30 -15.04
C MET A 124 -9.86 -21.85 -14.60
N TYR A 125 -9.19 -21.62 -13.48
CA TYR A 125 -9.03 -20.27 -12.92
C TYR A 125 -8.20 -19.37 -13.87
N PRO A 126 -8.55 -18.08 -14.02
CA PRO A 126 -7.81 -17.17 -14.90
C PRO A 126 -6.33 -17.08 -14.50
N SER A 127 -5.44 -17.12 -15.49
CA SER A 127 -4.01 -16.83 -15.27
C SER A 127 -3.79 -15.38 -14.88
N MET A 128 -2.59 -15.03 -14.38
CA MET A 128 -2.26 -13.63 -14.04
C MET A 128 -2.42 -12.66 -15.22
N ASP A 129 -2.15 -13.12 -16.44
CA ASP A 129 -2.34 -12.31 -17.64
C ASP A 129 -3.84 -12.15 -17.96
N GLN A 130 -4.63 -13.23 -17.82
CA GLN A 130 -6.08 -13.18 -18.00
C GLN A 130 -6.77 -12.32 -16.94
N LEU A 131 -6.31 -12.34 -15.68
CA LEU A 131 -6.80 -11.44 -14.63
C LEU A 131 -6.60 -9.96 -14.99
N ALA A 132 -5.48 -9.63 -15.64
CA ALA A 132 -5.24 -8.28 -16.14
C ALA A 132 -6.16 -7.91 -17.32
N GLU A 133 -6.51 -8.88 -18.17
CA GLU A 133 -7.47 -8.72 -19.28
C GLU A 133 -8.93 -8.51 -18.82
N MET A 134 -9.24 -8.78 -17.55
CA MET A 134 -10.56 -8.49 -16.98
C MET A 134 -10.75 -6.99 -16.69
N LEU A 135 -9.67 -6.26 -16.41
CA LEU A 135 -9.72 -4.86 -15.95
C LEU A 135 -10.29 -3.86 -16.96
N PRO A 136 -10.03 -3.93 -18.29
CA PRO A 136 -10.73 -3.11 -19.26
C PRO A 136 -12.27 -3.21 -19.16
N GLY A 137 -12.79 -4.40 -18.85
CA GLY A 137 -14.23 -4.61 -18.65
C GLY A 137 -14.78 -3.85 -17.46
N VAL A 138 -14.03 -3.78 -16.36
CA VAL A 138 -14.37 -2.98 -15.18
C VAL A 138 -14.42 -1.49 -15.52
N LEU A 139 -13.40 -0.96 -16.20
CA LEU A 139 -13.38 0.45 -16.60
C LEU A 139 -14.56 0.77 -17.54
N HIS A 140 -14.83 -0.11 -18.51
CA HIS A 140 -15.96 0.05 -19.44
C HIS A 140 -17.31 0.07 -18.72
N GLN A 141 -17.53 -0.82 -17.75
CA GLN A 141 -18.78 -0.93 -16.99
C GLN A 141 -19.15 0.39 -16.28
N PHE A 142 -18.16 1.12 -15.75
CA PHE A 142 -18.37 2.40 -15.07
C PHE A 142 -18.07 3.63 -15.95
N GLY A 143 -17.80 3.45 -17.24
CA GLY A 143 -17.49 4.54 -18.16
C GLY A 143 -16.20 5.31 -17.82
N LEU A 144 -15.21 4.63 -17.23
CA LEU A 144 -13.94 5.20 -16.81
C LEU A 144 -12.98 5.30 -17.99
N LYS A 145 -12.26 6.41 -18.10
CA LYS A 145 -11.23 6.60 -19.14
C LYS A 145 -9.87 6.07 -18.73
N SER A 146 -9.53 6.27 -17.47
CA SER A 146 -8.20 6.00 -16.94
C SER A 146 -8.25 5.79 -15.43
N VAL A 147 -7.22 5.12 -14.90
CA VAL A 147 -7.07 4.83 -13.47
C VAL A 147 -5.69 5.18 -12.94
N ILE A 148 -5.62 5.42 -11.63
CA ILE A 148 -4.38 5.32 -10.86
C ILE A 148 -4.44 3.98 -10.14
N GLY A 149 -3.63 3.02 -10.56
CA GLY A 149 -3.62 1.67 -10.01
C GLY A 149 -2.86 1.59 -8.69
N MET A 150 -3.40 0.91 -7.69
CA MET A 150 -2.71 0.56 -6.45
C MET A 150 -2.78 -0.96 -6.23
N GLY A 151 -1.65 -1.63 -6.29
CA GLY A 151 -1.57 -3.09 -6.22
C GLY A 151 -0.61 -3.55 -5.13
N THR A 152 -0.94 -4.68 -4.50
CA THR A 152 -0.06 -5.36 -3.54
C THR A 152 0.24 -6.77 -4.03
N GLY A 153 1.52 -7.15 -4.09
CA GLY A 153 1.98 -8.49 -4.49
C GLY A 153 1.40 -8.94 -5.84
N ALA A 154 0.51 -9.94 -5.81
CA ALA A 154 -0.23 -10.41 -6.98
C ALA A 154 -0.99 -9.28 -7.70
N GLY A 155 -1.67 -8.41 -6.96
CA GLY A 155 -2.36 -7.26 -7.52
C GLY A 155 -1.41 -6.24 -8.16
N ALA A 156 -0.20 -6.08 -7.61
CA ALA A 156 0.83 -5.23 -8.22
C ALA A 156 1.31 -5.80 -9.56
N TYR A 157 1.51 -7.12 -9.64
CA TYR A 157 1.83 -7.81 -10.90
C TYR A 157 0.69 -7.63 -11.94
N ILE A 158 -0.57 -7.86 -11.54
CA ILE A 158 -1.75 -7.75 -12.42
C ILE A 158 -1.88 -6.34 -12.97
N LEU A 159 -1.80 -5.31 -12.12
CA LEU A 159 -1.89 -3.92 -12.55
C LEU A 159 -0.72 -3.50 -13.43
N THR A 160 0.47 -4.04 -13.19
CA THR A 160 1.63 -3.81 -14.07
C THR A 160 1.39 -4.44 -15.45
N ARG A 161 0.91 -5.68 -15.51
CA ARG A 161 0.54 -6.33 -16.77
C ARG A 161 -0.57 -5.57 -17.50
N PHE A 162 -1.58 -5.09 -16.78
CA PHE A 162 -2.65 -4.27 -17.34
C PHE A 162 -2.13 -2.97 -17.95
N ALA A 163 -1.23 -2.28 -17.27
CA ALA A 163 -0.60 -1.05 -17.77
C ALA A 163 0.32 -1.29 -18.99
N LEU A 164 0.97 -2.45 -19.08
CA LEU A 164 1.74 -2.83 -20.27
C LEU A 164 0.82 -3.10 -21.47
N ASN A 165 -0.36 -3.67 -21.23
CA ASN A 165 -1.32 -4.03 -22.27
C ASN A 165 -2.17 -2.83 -22.73
N ASN A 166 -2.52 -1.90 -21.82
CA ASN A 166 -3.42 -0.78 -22.06
C ASN A 166 -2.85 0.52 -21.44
N PRO A 167 -1.69 1.01 -21.92
CA PRO A 167 -0.98 2.14 -21.31
C PRO A 167 -1.81 3.44 -21.30
N GLU A 168 -2.77 3.60 -22.21
CA GLU A 168 -3.68 4.74 -22.27
C GLU A 168 -4.74 4.76 -21.17
N MET A 169 -4.99 3.61 -20.51
CA MET A 169 -5.96 3.47 -19.42
C MET A 169 -5.33 3.65 -18.04
N VAL A 170 -4.00 3.81 -17.94
CA VAL A 170 -3.29 3.87 -16.65
C VAL A 170 -2.46 5.15 -16.57
N GLU A 171 -2.83 6.04 -15.66
CA GLU A 171 -2.13 7.32 -15.46
C GLU A 171 -0.96 7.20 -14.48
N GLY A 172 -1.01 6.21 -13.59
CA GLY A 172 0.08 5.93 -12.64
C GLY A 172 -0.15 4.64 -11.86
N LEU A 173 0.93 4.08 -11.32
CA LEU A 173 0.90 2.85 -10.53
C LEU A 173 1.57 3.05 -9.16
N VAL A 174 0.94 2.52 -8.11
CA VAL A 174 1.53 2.30 -6.80
C VAL A 174 1.65 0.79 -6.60
N LEU A 175 2.88 0.30 -6.55
CA LEU A 175 3.18 -1.14 -6.57
C LEU A 175 3.84 -1.53 -5.25
N ILE A 176 3.06 -2.12 -4.36
CA ILE A 176 3.47 -2.55 -3.03
C ILE A 176 3.92 -4.02 -3.11
N ASN A 177 5.15 -4.32 -2.68
CA ASN A 177 5.69 -5.69 -2.68
C ASN A 177 5.60 -6.42 -4.03
N VAL A 178 5.73 -5.70 -5.14
CA VAL A 178 5.69 -6.33 -6.47
C VAL A 178 6.85 -7.31 -6.66
N ASN A 179 6.55 -8.49 -7.21
CA ASN A 179 7.56 -9.42 -7.71
C ASN A 179 7.38 -9.61 -9.23
N PRO A 180 8.30 -9.09 -10.07
CA PRO A 180 8.20 -9.17 -11.51
C PRO A 180 8.66 -10.52 -12.07
N CYS A 181 9.20 -11.42 -11.24
CA CYS A 181 9.80 -12.67 -11.67
C CYS A 181 8.90 -13.86 -11.32
N ALA A 182 8.97 -14.91 -12.13
CA ALA A 182 8.30 -16.19 -11.99
C ALA A 182 8.95 -17.10 -10.93
N GLU A 183 10.04 -16.66 -10.28
CA GLU A 183 10.62 -17.40 -9.17
C GLU A 183 9.52 -17.70 -8.15
N GLY A 184 9.29 -19.00 -7.96
CA GLY A 184 8.26 -19.50 -7.09
C GLY A 184 8.66 -19.17 -5.67
N TRP A 185 7.88 -18.32 -4.99
CA TRP A 185 8.03 -18.12 -3.55
C TRP A 185 7.86 -19.44 -2.75
N MET A 186 7.33 -20.48 -3.42
CA MET A 186 7.01 -21.81 -2.92
C MET A 186 8.06 -22.91 -3.15
N ASP A 187 9.30 -22.61 -3.55
CA ASP A 187 10.35 -23.66 -3.68
C ASP A 187 10.53 -24.50 -2.39
N TRP A 188 10.08 -24.00 -1.22
CA TRP A 188 10.03 -24.75 0.04
C TRP A 188 8.74 -25.57 0.26
N ALA A 189 7.61 -25.19 -0.35
CA ALA A 189 6.29 -25.80 -0.15
C ALA A 189 6.04 -27.02 -1.06
N ALA A 190 6.80 -27.18 -2.15
CA ALA A 190 6.75 -28.35 -3.04
C ALA A 190 6.94 -29.70 -2.30
N SER A 191 7.51 -29.68 -1.09
CA SER A 191 7.70 -30.85 -0.24
C SER A 191 6.48 -31.24 0.64
N LYS A 192 5.39 -30.44 0.68
CA LYS A 192 4.27 -30.61 1.64
C LYS A 192 2.88 -30.73 1.02
N ILE A 193 2.76 -31.44 -0.11
CA ILE A 193 1.49 -31.65 -0.82
C ILE A 193 0.44 -32.42 0.02
N SER A 194 0.87 -33.28 0.95
CA SER A 194 -0.05 -34.10 1.78
C SER A 194 -0.67 -33.37 2.99
N GLY A 195 -0.32 -32.11 3.26
CA GLY A 195 -0.79 -31.35 4.44
C GLY A 195 -1.20 -29.90 4.14
N TRP A 196 -1.47 -29.60 2.87
CA TRP A 196 -1.59 -28.23 2.35
C TRP A 196 -2.71 -27.41 3.00
N THR A 197 -3.87 -28.00 3.29
CA THR A 197 -5.01 -27.27 3.88
C THR A 197 -4.72 -26.78 5.30
N GLN A 198 -3.94 -27.51 6.09
CA GLN A 198 -3.53 -27.06 7.43
C GLN A 198 -2.33 -26.11 7.39
N ALA A 199 -1.49 -26.19 6.36
CA ALA A 199 -0.32 -25.33 6.19
C ALA A 199 -0.59 -24.02 5.42
N LEU A 200 -1.74 -23.89 4.76
CA LEU A 200 -2.08 -22.75 3.90
C LEU A 200 -2.04 -21.40 4.64
N PRO A 201 -2.66 -21.25 5.83
CA PRO A 201 -2.60 -19.97 6.55
C PRO A 201 -1.16 -19.62 6.98
N ASP A 202 -0.38 -20.59 7.46
CA ASP A 202 1.03 -20.39 7.82
C ASP A 202 1.87 -19.92 6.63
N MET A 203 1.66 -20.57 5.50
CA MET A 203 2.37 -20.31 4.26
C MET A 203 2.04 -18.92 3.71
N LEU A 204 0.76 -18.52 3.69
CA LEU A 204 0.35 -17.16 3.32
C LEU A 204 0.85 -16.10 4.30
N VAL A 205 0.79 -16.36 5.61
CA VAL A 205 1.36 -15.45 6.61
C VAL A 205 2.85 -15.23 6.35
N SER A 206 3.61 -16.28 5.99
CA SER A 206 5.04 -16.14 5.66
C SER A 206 5.32 -15.40 4.34
N HIS A 207 4.36 -15.37 3.43
CA HIS A 207 4.40 -14.55 2.21
C HIS A 207 4.11 -13.08 2.52
N LEU A 208 3.14 -12.81 3.40
CA LEU A 208 2.66 -11.46 3.72
C LEU A 208 3.51 -10.72 4.76
N PHE A 209 4.17 -11.43 5.67
CA PHE A 209 4.83 -10.82 6.83
C PHE A 209 6.32 -11.19 6.92
N GLY A 210 7.13 -10.23 7.36
CA GLY A 210 8.54 -10.47 7.68
C GLY A 210 8.70 -11.33 8.93
N LYS A 211 9.83 -12.06 9.05
CA LYS A 211 10.09 -12.94 10.21
C LYS A 211 10.03 -12.23 11.56
N GLU A 212 10.54 -11.00 11.62
CA GLU A 212 10.51 -10.19 12.85
C GLU A 212 9.10 -9.70 13.17
N GLU A 213 8.33 -9.31 12.16
CA GLU A 213 6.94 -8.89 12.30
C GLU A 213 6.05 -10.04 12.81
N MET A 214 6.29 -11.26 12.32
CA MET A 214 5.62 -12.47 12.81
C MET A 214 5.87 -12.73 14.31
N GLN A 215 7.00 -12.28 14.85
CA GLN A 215 7.35 -12.46 16.26
C GLN A 215 6.86 -11.29 17.13
N ASN A 216 6.91 -10.07 16.59
CA ASN A 216 6.69 -8.84 17.35
C ASN A 216 5.26 -8.31 17.25
N ASN A 217 4.51 -8.66 16.18
CA ASN A 217 3.16 -8.18 15.92
C ASN A 217 2.15 -9.33 15.82
N VAL A 218 2.14 -10.16 16.87
CA VAL A 218 1.40 -11.43 16.91
C VAL A 218 -0.10 -11.24 16.71
N GLU A 219 -0.69 -10.16 17.21
CA GLU A 219 -2.12 -9.90 17.11
C GLU A 219 -2.57 -9.61 15.67
N VAL A 220 -1.83 -8.77 14.93
CA VAL A 220 -2.11 -8.51 13.51
C VAL A 220 -1.94 -9.80 12.71
N VAL A 221 -0.85 -10.53 12.94
CA VAL A 221 -0.58 -11.80 12.25
C VAL A 221 -1.66 -12.83 12.55
N HIS A 222 -2.13 -12.91 13.79
CA HIS A 222 -3.25 -13.78 14.18
C HIS A 222 -4.54 -13.37 13.48
N THR A 223 -4.84 -12.07 13.40
CA THR A 223 -6.02 -11.54 12.72
C THR A 223 -6.05 -11.94 11.24
N TYR A 224 -4.94 -11.75 10.52
CA TYR A 224 -4.83 -12.17 9.12
C TYR A 224 -4.92 -13.69 8.95
N ARG A 225 -4.32 -14.44 9.87
CA ARG A 225 -4.44 -15.90 9.87
C ARG A 225 -5.90 -16.34 10.02
N GLN A 226 -6.65 -15.75 10.96
CA GLN A 226 -8.07 -16.06 11.17
C GLN A 226 -8.90 -15.68 9.95
N HIS A 227 -8.62 -14.53 9.33
CA HIS A 227 -9.29 -14.12 8.09
C HIS A 227 -9.12 -15.17 6.98
N ILE A 228 -7.89 -15.62 6.74
CA ILE A 228 -7.59 -16.67 5.75
C ILE A 228 -8.36 -17.97 6.05
N MET A 229 -8.54 -18.31 7.34
CA MET A 229 -9.19 -19.55 7.76
C MET A 229 -10.71 -19.49 7.73
N ASN A 230 -11.31 -18.35 8.09
CA ASN A 230 -12.73 -18.27 8.41
C ASN A 230 -13.54 -17.48 7.37
N ASP A 231 -12.93 -16.49 6.72
CA ASP A 231 -13.66 -15.54 5.87
C ASP A 231 -13.45 -15.81 4.37
N MET A 232 -12.31 -16.40 4.01
CA MET A 232 -11.98 -16.73 2.62
C MET A 232 -12.44 -18.12 2.23
N ASN A 233 -12.86 -18.29 0.97
CA ASN A 233 -13.15 -19.61 0.42
C ASN A 233 -11.85 -20.38 0.15
N PRO A 234 -11.56 -21.50 0.84
CA PRO A 234 -10.26 -22.18 0.74
C PRO A 234 -10.01 -22.79 -0.64
N GLY A 235 -11.07 -23.24 -1.33
CA GLY A 235 -10.96 -23.79 -2.69
C GLY A 235 -10.61 -22.72 -3.71
N ASN A 236 -11.29 -21.58 -3.65
CA ASN A 236 -11.03 -20.45 -4.55
C ASN A 236 -9.66 -19.82 -4.27
N LEU A 237 -9.28 -19.70 -3.00
CA LEU A 237 -7.98 -19.18 -2.59
C LEU A 237 -6.83 -20.04 -3.14
N HIS A 238 -6.98 -21.36 -3.08
CA HIS A 238 -6.01 -22.30 -3.67
C HIS A 238 -5.84 -22.09 -5.18
N LEU A 239 -6.93 -21.85 -5.90
CA LEU A 239 -6.88 -21.55 -7.33
C LEU A 239 -6.13 -20.25 -7.63
N PHE A 240 -6.38 -19.18 -6.86
CA PHE A 240 -5.71 -17.90 -7.06
C PHE A 240 -4.20 -17.98 -6.74
N ILE A 241 -3.83 -18.68 -5.68
CA ILE A 241 -2.42 -18.92 -5.33
C ILE A 241 -1.70 -19.69 -6.43
N ASN A 242 -2.34 -20.73 -6.98
CA ASN A 242 -1.75 -21.50 -8.09
C ASN A 242 -1.56 -20.65 -9.35
N ALA A 243 -2.52 -19.77 -9.65
CA ALA A 243 -2.39 -18.83 -10.76
C ALA A 243 -1.21 -17.87 -10.54
N TYR A 244 -1.05 -17.32 -9.33
CA TYR A 244 0.09 -16.46 -8.99
C TYR A 244 1.43 -17.19 -9.04
N ASN A 245 1.49 -18.43 -8.58
CA ASN A 245 2.71 -19.26 -8.63
C ASN A 245 3.12 -19.64 -10.04
N SER A 246 2.14 -19.80 -10.93
CA SER A 246 2.37 -20.17 -12.33
C SER A 246 2.55 -18.94 -13.22
N ARG A 247 2.74 -17.75 -12.64
CA ARG A 247 2.99 -16.52 -13.41
C ARG A 247 4.29 -16.63 -14.18
N ARG A 248 4.36 -15.93 -15.31
CA ARG A 248 5.60 -15.72 -16.05
C ARG A 248 6.30 -14.45 -15.58
N ASP A 249 7.52 -14.25 -16.05
CA ASP A 249 8.23 -12.99 -15.84
C ASP A 249 7.45 -11.83 -16.50
N LEU A 250 7.44 -10.68 -15.85
CA LEU A 250 7.16 -9.42 -16.51
C LEU A 250 8.35 -9.12 -17.43
N GLU A 251 8.10 -9.20 -18.74
CA GLU A 251 9.04 -8.86 -19.82
C GLU A 251 9.22 -7.33 -19.88
N ILE A 252 9.77 -6.76 -18.80
CA ILE A 252 10.13 -5.35 -18.69
C ILE A 252 11.65 -5.20 -18.65
N GLU A 253 12.15 -4.25 -19.41
CA GLU A 253 13.57 -3.90 -19.46
C GLU A 253 13.74 -2.40 -19.34
N ARG A 254 14.77 -1.98 -18.61
CA ARG A 254 15.05 -0.56 -18.42
C ARG A 254 15.37 0.06 -19.79
N PRO A 255 14.70 1.15 -20.19
CA PRO A 255 14.95 1.77 -21.47
C PRO A 255 16.38 2.31 -21.50
N MET A 256 17.14 1.91 -22.53
CA MET A 256 18.49 2.36 -22.78
C MET A 256 18.52 3.25 -24.04
N PRO A 257 19.33 4.32 -24.07
CA PRO A 257 19.47 5.15 -25.27
C PRO A 257 19.88 4.30 -26.48
N GLY A 258 19.03 4.27 -27.52
CA GLY A 258 19.29 3.52 -28.75
C GLY A 258 18.85 2.05 -28.75
N ALA A 259 18.21 1.55 -27.68
CA ALA A 259 17.61 0.22 -27.62
C ALA A 259 16.08 0.32 -27.49
N HIS A 260 15.37 -0.64 -28.08
CA HIS A 260 13.92 -0.78 -27.95
C HIS A 260 13.60 -1.72 -26.78
N GLY A 261 13.64 -1.20 -25.55
CA GLY A 261 13.15 -1.90 -24.36
C GLY A 261 11.66 -1.66 -24.14
N VAL A 262 10.91 -2.69 -23.74
CA VAL A 262 9.51 -2.56 -23.30
C VAL A 262 9.50 -2.30 -21.81
N THR A 263 8.82 -1.24 -21.37
CA THR A 263 8.64 -0.92 -19.93
C THR A 263 7.29 -0.23 -19.74
N VAL A 264 6.86 -0.12 -18.48
CA VAL A 264 5.70 0.70 -18.08
C VAL A 264 5.91 2.16 -18.51
N GLN A 265 4.87 2.77 -19.09
CA GLN A 265 4.95 4.12 -19.67
C GLN A 265 4.50 5.23 -18.70
N CYS A 266 3.73 4.88 -17.67
CA CYS A 266 3.21 5.81 -16.66
C CYS A 266 4.17 5.96 -15.46
N PRO A 267 4.07 7.06 -14.71
CA PRO A 267 4.70 7.19 -13.39
C PRO A 267 4.42 5.99 -12.49
N SER A 268 5.44 5.53 -11.76
CA SER A 268 5.34 4.36 -10.89
C SER A 268 5.99 4.63 -9.53
N LEU A 269 5.26 4.36 -8.44
CA LEU A 269 5.76 4.39 -7.08
C LEU A 269 5.88 2.95 -6.57
N LEU A 270 7.11 2.45 -6.46
CA LEU A 270 7.39 1.16 -5.85
C LEU A 270 7.51 1.32 -4.34
N VAL A 271 6.80 0.50 -3.57
CA VAL A 271 6.78 0.57 -2.10
C VAL A 271 7.12 -0.78 -1.50
N VAL A 272 8.01 -0.79 -0.52
CA VAL A 272 8.37 -1.99 0.24
C VAL A 272 8.81 -1.61 1.65
N GLY A 273 8.46 -2.40 2.65
CA GLY A 273 9.03 -2.27 3.99
C GLY A 273 10.47 -2.78 4.05
N ASP A 274 11.32 -2.19 4.88
CA ASP A 274 12.72 -2.63 5.05
C ASP A 274 12.86 -4.07 5.56
N ASN A 275 11.85 -4.55 6.30
CA ASN A 275 11.78 -5.90 6.86
C ASN A 275 10.82 -6.83 6.07
N SER A 276 10.37 -6.42 4.87
CA SER A 276 9.47 -7.20 4.01
C SER A 276 10.19 -8.39 3.37
N PRO A 277 9.53 -9.55 3.18
CA PRO A 277 10.08 -10.65 2.38
C PRO A 277 10.27 -10.29 0.89
N ALA A 278 9.66 -9.20 0.42
CA ALA A 278 9.67 -8.80 -0.99
C ALA A 278 10.75 -7.77 -1.36
N VAL A 279 11.66 -7.38 -0.43
CA VAL A 279 12.66 -6.31 -0.67
C VAL A 279 13.46 -6.54 -1.95
N ASP A 280 14.04 -7.73 -2.11
CA ASP A 280 14.90 -8.03 -3.27
C ASP A 280 14.11 -8.03 -4.57
N ALA A 281 12.89 -8.57 -4.56
CA ALA A 281 12.00 -8.60 -5.72
C ALA A 281 11.56 -7.20 -6.17
N VAL A 282 11.27 -6.30 -5.22
CA VAL A 282 10.90 -4.91 -5.52
C VAL A 282 12.12 -4.12 -6.03
N VAL A 283 13.30 -4.35 -5.48
CA VAL A 283 14.56 -3.75 -5.97
C VAL A 283 14.86 -4.23 -7.39
N GLU A 284 14.64 -5.51 -7.68
CA GLU A 284 14.77 -6.06 -9.02
C GLU A 284 13.74 -5.48 -10.00
N CYS A 285 12.49 -5.25 -9.56
CA CYS A 285 11.52 -4.51 -10.37
C CYS A 285 12.00 -3.10 -10.70
N ASN A 286 12.52 -2.37 -9.71
CA ASN A 286 13.08 -1.03 -9.89
C ASN A 286 14.26 -1.03 -10.89
N SER A 287 15.08 -2.09 -10.90
CA SER A 287 16.21 -2.21 -11.82
C SER A 287 15.76 -2.24 -13.29
N LYS A 288 14.55 -2.76 -13.56
CA LYS A 288 13.96 -2.91 -14.90
C LYS A 288 13.07 -1.75 -15.34
N LEU A 289 12.69 -0.82 -14.46
CA LEU A 289 11.83 0.31 -14.82
C LEU A 289 12.63 1.57 -15.21
N ASP A 290 11.95 2.50 -15.90
CA ASP A 290 12.48 3.81 -16.26
C ASP A 290 12.70 4.67 -15.00
N PRO A 291 13.95 5.02 -14.65
CA PRO A 291 14.24 5.79 -13.44
C PRO A 291 13.75 7.25 -13.51
N THR A 292 13.39 7.77 -14.69
CA THR A 292 12.85 9.14 -14.82
C THR A 292 11.38 9.24 -14.41
N LYS A 293 10.68 8.11 -14.36
CA LYS A 293 9.25 8.00 -14.02
C LYS A 293 8.98 7.14 -12.79
N THR A 294 10.01 6.47 -12.28
CA THR A 294 9.88 5.50 -11.19
C THR A 294 10.56 5.99 -9.93
N THR A 295 9.85 5.92 -8.81
CA THR A 295 10.38 6.20 -7.48
C THR A 295 10.31 4.94 -6.64
N LEU A 296 11.42 4.57 -5.98
CA LEU A 296 11.45 3.49 -4.99
C LEU A 296 11.38 4.08 -3.58
N LEU A 297 10.35 3.69 -2.84
CA LEU A 297 10.15 4.03 -1.43
C LEU A 297 10.37 2.78 -0.57
N LYS A 298 11.52 2.73 0.11
CA LYS A 298 11.77 1.77 1.20
C LYS A 298 11.29 2.38 2.51
N MET A 299 10.26 1.81 3.11
CA MET A 299 9.68 2.30 4.36
C MET A 299 10.44 1.73 5.56
N ALA A 300 11.07 2.60 6.33
CA ALA A 300 11.79 2.22 7.54
C ALA A 300 10.85 1.71 8.64
N ASP A 301 11.33 0.75 9.43
CA ASP A 301 10.61 0.11 10.53
C ASP A 301 9.29 -0.53 10.07
N CYS A 302 9.28 -1.09 8.86
CA CYS A 302 8.07 -1.57 8.21
C CYS A 302 8.26 -2.98 7.67
N GLY A 303 7.33 -3.88 8.01
CA GLY A 303 7.34 -5.25 7.54
C GLY A 303 6.63 -5.43 6.20
N GLY A 304 5.88 -6.52 6.09
CA GLY A 304 5.35 -6.98 4.82
C GLY A 304 4.06 -6.31 4.36
N LEU A 305 3.33 -5.56 5.21
CA LEU A 305 2.12 -4.83 4.80
C LEU A 305 2.21 -3.32 5.11
N PRO A 306 2.91 -2.52 4.29
CA PRO A 306 3.08 -1.08 4.54
C PRO A 306 1.77 -0.30 4.69
N GLN A 307 0.74 -0.69 3.95
CA GLN A 307 -0.58 -0.10 3.99
C GLN A 307 -1.38 -0.41 5.27
N VAL A 308 -0.91 -1.34 6.09
CA VAL A 308 -1.50 -1.72 7.38
C VAL A 308 -0.65 -1.22 8.54
N SER A 309 0.67 -1.45 8.45
CA SER A 309 1.60 -1.15 9.54
C SER A 309 1.95 0.35 9.61
N GLN A 310 1.97 1.07 8.47
CA GLN A 310 2.28 2.50 8.42
C GLN A 310 1.39 3.29 7.43
N PRO A 311 0.04 3.20 7.54
CA PRO A 311 -0.90 3.77 6.57
C PRO A 311 -0.73 5.29 6.39
N ALA A 312 -0.47 6.03 7.46
CA ALA A 312 -0.28 7.49 7.41
C ALA A 312 0.91 7.90 6.53
N LYS A 313 2.06 7.21 6.65
CA LYS A 313 3.25 7.48 5.84
C LYS A 313 3.02 7.09 4.37
N LEU A 314 2.30 5.99 4.13
CA LEU A 314 1.94 5.58 2.77
C LEU A 314 0.94 6.56 2.14
N ALA A 315 -0.05 7.05 2.88
CA ALA A 315 -1.00 8.07 2.42
C ALA A 315 -0.27 9.37 2.06
N GLU A 316 0.71 9.80 2.86
CA GLU A 316 1.54 10.96 2.55
C GLU A 316 2.35 10.75 1.25
N ALA A 317 3.00 9.59 1.10
CA ALA A 317 3.73 9.25 -0.13
C ALA A 317 2.80 9.22 -1.35
N PHE A 318 1.60 8.65 -1.20
CA PHE A 318 0.59 8.61 -2.26
C PHE A 318 0.10 10.01 -2.62
N LYS A 319 -0.08 10.91 -1.64
CA LYS A 319 -0.41 12.31 -1.89
C LYS A 319 0.63 12.99 -2.77
N TYR A 320 1.92 12.84 -2.45
CA TYR A 320 2.99 13.42 -3.27
C TYR A 320 3.04 12.82 -4.68
N PHE A 321 2.77 11.52 -4.80
CA PHE A 321 2.70 10.86 -6.10
C PHE A 321 1.58 11.44 -6.98
N VAL A 322 0.35 11.57 -6.46
CA VAL A 322 -0.76 12.17 -7.23
C VAL A 322 -0.56 13.67 -7.51
N GLN A 323 0.11 14.39 -6.61
CA GLN A 323 0.53 15.78 -6.85
C GLN A 323 1.57 15.91 -7.96
N GLY A 324 2.52 14.98 -8.04
CA GLY A 324 3.50 14.91 -9.13
C GLY A 324 2.85 14.71 -10.51
N MET A 325 1.68 14.06 -10.56
CA MET A 325 0.86 13.90 -11.77
C MET A 325 -0.03 15.13 -12.07
N GLY A 326 -0.03 16.15 -11.22
CA GLY A 326 -0.81 17.38 -11.40
C GLY A 326 -2.20 17.36 -10.77
N TYR A 327 -2.55 16.34 -10.00
CA TYR A 327 -3.79 16.31 -9.22
C TYR A 327 -3.59 16.95 -7.84
N MET A 328 -4.70 17.38 -7.21
CA MET A 328 -4.68 17.96 -5.86
C MET A 328 -3.59 19.05 -5.61
N PRO A 329 -3.41 20.04 -6.52
CA PRO A 329 -2.33 21.03 -6.38
C PRO A 329 -2.50 21.96 -5.16
N SER A 330 -3.72 22.05 -4.62
CA SER A 330 -4.05 22.88 -3.46
C SER A 330 -4.09 22.11 -2.13
N ALA A 331 -3.86 20.79 -2.15
CA ALA A 331 -3.77 19.99 -0.93
C ALA A 331 -2.48 20.35 -0.17
N SER A 332 -2.61 20.72 1.10
CA SER A 332 -1.49 21.23 1.88
C SER A 332 -0.48 20.13 2.17
N MET A 333 0.82 20.46 2.18
CA MET A 333 1.86 19.54 2.63
C MET A 333 1.76 19.40 4.15
N THR A 334 1.19 18.28 4.62
CA THR A 334 0.81 18.08 6.03
C THR A 334 1.99 18.23 6.99
N ARG A 335 3.22 17.86 6.58
CA ARG A 335 4.41 17.93 7.45
C ARG A 335 5.30 19.14 7.26
N LEU A 336 5.43 19.69 6.04
CA LEU A 336 6.29 20.87 5.83
C LEU A 336 5.75 22.11 6.56
N MET A 337 4.43 22.19 6.78
CA MET A 337 3.81 23.27 7.56
C MET A 337 3.92 23.07 9.07
N ARG A 338 3.85 21.83 9.59
CA ARG A 338 3.94 21.56 11.04
C ARG A 338 5.35 21.79 11.60
N SER A 339 6.39 21.73 10.76
CA SER A 339 7.76 22.10 11.14
C SER A 339 7.97 23.62 11.29
N ARG A 340 7.11 24.47 10.70
CA ARG A 340 7.31 25.93 10.67
C ARG A 340 6.65 26.71 11.82
N THR A 341 5.98 26.05 12.78
CA THR A 341 5.29 26.76 13.89
C THR A 341 5.77 26.42 15.31
N ALA A 342 6.84 25.64 15.50
CA ALA A 342 7.41 25.38 16.83
C ALA A 342 8.52 26.37 17.25
N SER A 343 8.37 27.66 16.92
CA SER A 343 9.20 28.73 17.47
C SER A 343 8.35 29.98 17.71
N GLY A 344 7.42 29.86 18.65
CA GLY A 344 6.63 30.96 19.18
C GLY A 344 7.03 31.26 20.62
N SER A 345 8.14 31.96 20.80
CA SER A 345 8.55 32.53 22.08
C SER A 345 7.54 33.59 22.52
N SER A 346 6.93 33.37 23.69
CA SER A 346 6.41 34.37 24.65
C SER A 346 5.68 35.62 24.13
N VAL A 347 4.37 35.69 24.35
CA VAL A 347 3.72 36.88 24.96
C VAL A 347 2.52 36.44 25.79
N THR A 348 2.63 36.61 27.10
CA THR A 348 1.55 36.48 28.06
C THR A 348 0.55 37.62 27.90
N SER A 349 -0.71 37.28 27.65
CA SER A 349 -1.84 38.20 27.71
C SER A 349 -2.10 38.65 29.15
N LEU A 350 -2.04 39.96 29.40
CA LEU A 350 -2.71 40.61 30.52
C LEU A 350 -3.45 41.86 29.97
N GLU A 351 -4.74 41.62 29.82
CA GLU A 351 -5.91 42.49 29.94
C GLU A 351 -5.68 43.97 30.32
N GLY A 352 -6.25 44.88 29.51
CA GLY A 352 -6.29 46.32 29.79
C GLY A 352 -7.36 47.01 28.95
N ALA A 353 -8.55 47.18 29.53
CA ALA A 353 -9.68 47.90 28.97
C ALA A 353 -9.38 49.38 28.66
N ARG A 354 -9.90 49.90 27.53
CA ARG A 354 -10.35 51.29 27.37
C ARG A 354 -11.18 51.49 26.09
N SER A 355 -12.34 52.12 26.28
CA SER A 355 -13.38 52.44 25.29
C SER A 355 -13.19 53.80 24.60
N ARG A 356 -13.93 54.00 23.48
CA ARG A 356 -14.36 55.28 22.83
C ARG A 356 -13.23 56.07 22.11
N SER A 357 -13.39 56.77 20.98
CA SER A 357 -14.52 57.28 20.16
C SER A 357 -14.00 57.85 18.82
N HIS A 358 -14.92 58.12 17.88
CA HIS A 358 -14.83 58.81 16.57
C HIS A 358 -13.95 60.08 16.46
N THR A 359 -13.40 60.37 15.25
CA THR A 359 -13.69 61.51 14.31
C THR A 359 -12.57 61.63 13.23
N SER A 360 -12.88 61.53 11.92
CA SER A 360 -13.03 62.58 10.87
C SER A 360 -11.76 63.09 10.15
N GLU A 361 -11.79 62.97 8.81
CA GLU A 361 -11.20 63.76 7.69
C GLU A 361 -9.86 64.54 7.80
N GLY A 362 -9.06 64.52 6.71
CA GLY A 362 -7.93 65.45 6.53
C GLY A 362 -6.95 65.22 5.35
N THR A 363 -7.46 65.38 4.13
CA THR A 363 -6.86 65.88 2.85
C THR A 363 -5.36 66.30 2.74
N ARG A 364 -4.68 65.73 1.71
CA ARG A 364 -3.65 66.25 0.74
C ARG A 364 -2.37 66.99 1.20
N SER A 365 -1.22 66.59 0.60
CA SER A 365 -0.31 67.38 -0.29
C SER A 365 0.95 66.55 -0.65
N ARG A 366 1.16 66.09 -1.89
CA ARG A 366 2.05 66.64 -2.95
C ARG A 366 3.34 67.32 -2.44
N SER A 367 4.54 66.82 -2.82
CA SER A 367 5.24 67.21 -4.07
C SER A 367 6.79 66.95 -4.11
N HIS A 368 7.31 66.73 -5.35
CA HIS A 368 8.65 67.04 -5.93
C HIS A 368 9.95 66.36 -5.43
N THR A 369 10.57 65.43 -6.19
CA THR A 369 11.56 65.55 -7.31
C THR A 369 12.95 66.09 -6.94
N SER A 370 14.01 65.31 -7.18
CA SER A 370 15.26 65.80 -7.78
C SER A 370 16.10 64.65 -8.39
N GLU A 371 16.52 64.84 -9.64
CA GLU A 371 17.54 64.07 -10.36
C GLU A 371 18.96 64.46 -9.93
N GLY A 372 19.95 63.60 -10.16
CA GLY A 372 21.37 63.89 -9.93
C GLY A 372 22.36 62.91 -10.58
N ALA A 373 22.48 63.04 -11.91
CA ALA A 373 23.61 62.78 -12.81
C ALA A 373 24.95 62.09 -12.38
N ARG A 374 25.33 61.09 -13.21
CA ARG A 374 26.59 60.93 -14.02
C ARG A 374 27.95 60.57 -13.39
N SER A 375 28.55 59.50 -13.97
CA SER A 375 29.90 59.36 -14.62
C SER A 375 30.60 58.04 -14.20
N ARG A 376 30.77 56.99 -15.03
CA ARG A 376 31.69 56.72 -16.18
C ARG A 376 33.20 56.81 -15.90
N SER A 377 33.91 55.66 -16.03
CA SER A 377 35.11 55.38 -16.87
C SER A 377 35.82 54.08 -16.40
N HIS A 378 35.91 52.98 -17.16
CA HIS A 378 36.79 52.62 -18.32
C HIS A 378 37.96 51.67 -17.96
N THR A 379 38.01 50.52 -18.68
CA THR A 379 39.18 49.83 -19.33
C THR A 379 40.24 49.15 -18.43
N SER A 380 40.93 48.05 -18.76
CA SER A 380 41.25 47.33 -20.03
C SER A 380 41.82 45.92 -19.73
N GLU A 381 41.70 45.01 -20.72
CA GLU A 381 42.65 43.96 -21.23
C GLU A 381 43.62 43.24 -20.26
N GLY A 382 43.91 41.94 -20.35
CA GLY A 382 43.88 40.95 -21.43
C GLY A 382 45.20 40.17 -21.40
N ALA A 383 45.19 38.84 -21.26
CA ALA A 383 46.33 37.98 -21.61
C ALA A 383 45.88 36.51 -21.77
N ARG A 384 46.12 36.00 -22.97
CA ARG A 384 45.95 34.62 -23.45
C ARG A 384 47.37 34.02 -23.53
N LEU A 385 47.56 32.72 -23.28
CA LEU A 385 48.60 31.91 -23.92
C LEU A 385 48.28 30.41 -23.75
N ASP A 386 48.36 29.70 -24.88
CA ASP A 386 48.09 28.27 -25.12
C ASP A 386 49.33 27.37 -24.91
N ILE A 387 49.10 26.04 -24.91
CA ILE A 387 49.82 24.96 -25.64
C ILE A 387 50.04 23.66 -24.80
N THR A 388 49.09 22.71 -24.94
CA THR A 388 49.14 21.26 -25.33
C THR A 388 50.24 20.26 -24.82
N PRO A 389 50.23 18.94 -25.17
CA PRO A 389 49.75 17.83 -24.33
C PRO A 389 50.81 16.71 -24.11
N ASN A 390 50.56 15.70 -23.25
CA ASN A 390 51.15 14.37 -23.48
C ASN A 390 50.40 13.22 -22.81
N SER A 391 50.40 12.08 -23.50
CA SER A 391 49.76 10.80 -23.19
C SER A 391 50.63 9.94 -22.26
N GLY A 392 50.01 9.03 -21.50
CA GLY A 392 50.71 7.97 -20.77
C GLY A 392 49.76 7.12 -19.91
N ALA A 393 49.61 5.86 -20.28
CA ALA A 393 48.75 4.85 -19.64
C ALA A 393 49.26 4.39 -18.26
N THR A 394 48.35 4.00 -17.36
CA THR A 394 48.37 2.73 -16.57
C THR A 394 47.24 2.70 -15.52
N GLY A 395 46.39 1.68 -15.58
CA GLY A 395 46.07 0.76 -14.46
C GLY A 395 45.45 1.26 -13.15
N ASN A 396 44.26 0.69 -12.88
CA ASN A 396 43.69 0.26 -11.59
C ASN A 396 42.90 1.22 -10.67
N ASN A 397 41.65 0.79 -10.47
CA ASN A 397 40.85 0.79 -9.23
C ASN A 397 40.71 2.08 -8.42
N THR A 398 39.54 2.72 -8.54
CA THR A 398 38.73 3.15 -7.40
C THR A 398 37.29 3.40 -7.86
N GLY A 399 36.33 2.64 -7.33
CA GLY A 399 34.89 2.85 -7.58
C GLY A 399 34.38 4.18 -7.02
N PRO A 400 33.26 4.71 -7.54
CA PRO A 400 32.70 5.95 -7.03
C PRO A 400 31.96 5.71 -5.71
N LYS A 401 32.32 6.50 -4.70
CA LYS A 401 31.66 6.59 -3.39
C LYS A 401 30.24 7.12 -3.59
N SER A 402 29.27 6.37 -3.09
CA SER A 402 27.88 6.81 -2.94
C SER A 402 27.81 7.92 -1.89
N MET A 403 27.09 8.99 -2.22
CA MET A 403 26.81 10.09 -1.31
C MET A 403 25.42 9.81 -0.70
N GLU A 404 25.41 9.31 0.53
CA GLU A 404 24.18 9.18 1.31
C GLU A 404 23.69 10.57 1.72
N VAL A 405 22.44 10.86 1.40
CA VAL A 405 21.71 12.00 1.96
C VAL A 405 20.67 11.42 2.91
N SER A 406 20.92 11.53 4.21
CA SER A 406 19.92 11.26 5.24
C SER A 406 18.87 12.37 5.24
N CYS A 407 17.60 11.97 5.26
CA CYS A 407 16.48 12.83 5.65
C CYS A 407 16.28 12.76 7.16
#